data_AF-A0A821U4R0-F1
#
_entry.id   AF-A0A821U4R0-F1
#
_cell.length_a   1.000
_cell.length_b   1.000
_cell.length_c   1.000
_cell.angle_alpha   90.00
_cell.angle_beta   90.00
_cell.angle_gamma   90.00
#
_symmetry.space_group_name_H-M   'P 1'
#
loop_
_entity.id
_entity.type
_entity.pdbx_description
1 polymer ?
#
loop_
_entity_poly.entity_id
_entity_poly.type
_entity_poly.pdbx_seq_one_letter_code
_entity_poly.pdbx_strand_id
1 'polypeptide(L)'
;MWCIAANRSVLTALDQNTTLPDHERSNCTATTNDIDKMDIIQFADGWYSYPDLNTFDSDLLLATLTLRNIKPSKAISPWNTKLANPTGLPLTEIATRQLEALFNLSQLLFGLARAEQTNYTFRDLQLSQPARRFREAGFNKFPNSNKSIDFFAVFQLLVNDILKSGAIDIVYMMYKDPRIRCVKQKSLDLLTNVTTINEVGYFILDRYTHFLIQLIQGIRDGHLIEEKIPSLSVLIRLCKVIVEKNLLSYYQHLIDMQ
;
A
#
# COMPACT_ATOMS: atom_id res chain seq x y z
N MET A 1 -9.53 -10.21 10.85
CA MET A 1 -9.97 -10.77 9.55
C MET A 1 -10.64 -9.66 8.69
N TRP A 2 -9.94 -8.57 8.34
CA TRP A 2 -10.61 -7.25 8.12
C TRP A 2 -10.19 -6.40 6.89
N CYS A 3 -9.57 -6.95 5.83
CA CYS A 3 -9.37 -6.16 4.59
C CYS A 3 -9.81 -6.84 3.27
N ILE A 4 -10.37 -8.06 3.31
CA ILE A 4 -11.02 -8.67 2.12
C ILE A 4 -12.53 -8.89 2.35
N ALA A 5 -12.97 -9.03 3.62
CA ALA A 5 -14.40 -9.10 3.96
C ALA A 5 -15.12 -7.75 3.85
N ALA A 6 -14.42 -6.61 3.99
CA ALA A 6 -15.03 -5.28 3.93
C ALA A 6 -15.62 -4.94 2.56
N ASN A 7 -15.10 -5.53 1.47
CA ASN A 7 -15.70 -5.35 0.14
C ASN A 7 -16.97 -6.19 -0.09
N ARG A 8 -17.20 -7.27 0.68
CA ARG A 8 -18.44 -8.07 0.58
C ARG A 8 -19.51 -7.64 1.58
N SER A 9 -19.14 -7.25 2.80
CA SER A 9 -20.10 -6.93 3.87
C SER A 9 -20.67 -5.51 3.78
N VAL A 10 -19.94 -4.55 3.21
CA VAL A 10 -20.45 -3.16 3.05
C VAL A 10 -21.46 -3.09 1.90
N LEU A 11 -21.26 -3.86 0.82
CA LEU A 11 -22.22 -3.96 -0.28
C LEU A 11 -23.50 -4.70 0.13
N THR A 12 -23.41 -5.74 0.97
CA THR A 12 -24.60 -6.44 1.49
C THR A 12 -25.34 -5.68 2.60
N ALA A 13 -24.65 -4.81 3.35
CA ALA A 13 -25.29 -3.97 4.37
C ALA A 13 -25.97 -2.70 3.80
N LEU A 14 -25.57 -2.25 2.60
CA LEU A 14 -26.25 -1.16 1.87
C LEU A 14 -27.51 -1.64 1.13
N ASP A 15 -27.62 -2.93 0.84
CA ASP A 15 -28.81 -3.54 0.19
C ASP A 15 -29.95 -3.88 1.16
N GLN A 16 -29.75 -3.79 2.48
CA GLN A 16 -30.73 -4.27 3.47
C GLN A 16 -31.50 -3.20 4.24
N ASN A 17 -31.38 -1.91 3.93
CA ASN A 17 -32.21 -0.90 4.60
C ASN A 17 -32.50 0.31 3.71
N THR A 18 -33.49 0.17 2.83
CA THR A 18 -34.47 1.23 2.53
C THR A 18 -35.61 0.63 1.73
N THR A 19 -36.74 0.36 2.38
CA THR A 19 -38.04 0.24 1.71
C THR A 19 -38.47 1.63 1.22
N LEU A 20 -38.33 1.89 -0.07
CA LEU A 20 -38.95 3.00 -0.80
C LEU A 20 -39.48 2.47 -2.16
N PRO A 21 -40.52 3.10 -2.74
CA PRO A 21 -41.56 2.41 -3.48
C PRO A 21 -41.22 2.04 -4.92
N ASP A 22 -41.88 0.97 -5.37
CA ASP A 22 -41.86 0.39 -6.70
C ASP A 22 -42.20 1.39 -7.82
N HIS A 23 -41.19 2.03 -8.42
CA HIS A 23 -41.23 2.40 -9.83
C HIS A 23 -39.80 2.54 -10.34
N GLU A 24 -39.37 1.56 -11.13
CA GLU A 24 -38.13 1.43 -11.93
C GLU A 24 -37.34 0.14 -11.66
N ARG A 25 -38.00 -1.02 -11.81
CA ARG A 25 -37.30 -2.27 -12.12
C ARG A 25 -36.89 -2.25 -13.60
N SER A 26 -35.73 -1.68 -13.89
CA SER A 26 -34.98 -1.98 -15.11
C SER A 26 -34.02 -3.14 -14.81
N ASN A 27 -34.17 -4.23 -15.57
CA ASN A 27 -33.45 -5.49 -15.43
C ASN A 27 -31.93 -5.33 -15.33
N CYS A 28 -31.34 -5.76 -14.22
CA CYS A 28 -29.93 -6.14 -14.12
C CYS A 28 -29.83 -7.51 -13.45
N THR A 29 -30.05 -8.57 -14.23
CA THR A 29 -29.61 -9.91 -13.86
C THR A 29 -28.10 -9.98 -14.08
N ALA A 30 -27.32 -9.69 -13.04
CA ALA A 30 -25.89 -10.00 -13.03
C ALA A 30 -25.75 -11.53 -12.99
N THR A 31 -25.38 -12.11 -14.13
CA THR A 31 -24.97 -13.51 -14.20
C THR A 31 -23.69 -13.70 -13.40
N THR A 32 -23.56 -14.85 -12.73
CA THR A 32 -22.46 -15.32 -11.88
C THR A 32 -21.05 -15.30 -12.49
N ASN A 33 -20.86 -14.75 -13.70
CA ASN A 33 -19.59 -14.63 -14.41
C ASN A 33 -18.85 -13.30 -14.13
N ASP A 34 -19.44 -12.36 -13.38
CA ASP A 34 -18.80 -11.06 -13.09
C ASP A 34 -17.89 -11.05 -11.84
N ILE A 35 -17.69 -12.20 -11.20
CA ILE A 35 -16.85 -12.34 -9.99
C ILE A 35 -15.37 -12.59 -10.30
N ASP A 36 -15.03 -12.98 -11.54
CA ASP A 36 -13.64 -13.26 -11.97
C ASP A 36 -12.87 -12.02 -12.49
N LYS A 37 -13.52 -10.85 -12.50
CA LYS A 37 -12.84 -9.57 -12.75
C LYS A 37 -12.48 -8.91 -11.42
N MET A 38 -11.54 -9.50 -10.68
CA MET A 38 -10.61 -8.60 -10.01
C MET A 38 -10.01 -7.76 -11.13
N ASP A 39 -10.09 -6.44 -11.03
CA ASP A 39 -9.33 -5.53 -11.89
C ASP A 39 -7.85 -5.92 -11.75
N ILE A 40 -7.42 -6.86 -12.59
CA ILE A 40 -6.02 -7.10 -12.91
C ILE A 40 -5.57 -5.71 -13.31
N ILE A 41 -4.68 -5.11 -12.53
CA ILE A 41 -4.06 -3.84 -12.88
C ILE A 41 -3.44 -4.08 -14.25
N GLN A 42 -4.15 -3.71 -15.32
CA GLN A 42 -3.62 -3.72 -16.68
C GLN A 42 -2.68 -2.54 -16.70
N PHE A 43 -1.44 -2.81 -16.33
CA PHE A 43 -0.36 -1.86 -16.50
C PHE A 43 -0.25 -1.60 -18.00
N ALA A 44 -0.65 -0.39 -18.43
CA ALA A 44 -0.54 0.03 -19.82
C ALA A 44 0.88 -0.24 -20.35
N ASP A 45 0.97 -0.54 -21.64
CA ASP A 45 2.21 -0.87 -22.38
C ASP A 45 3.41 -0.04 -21.87
N GLY A 46 4.33 -0.69 -21.15
CA GLY A 46 5.54 -0.02 -20.63
C GLY A 46 6.00 -0.43 -19.24
N TRP A 47 5.22 -1.24 -18.50
CA TRP A 47 5.66 -1.78 -17.21
C TRP A 47 6.30 -3.16 -17.39
N TYR A 48 7.60 -3.23 -17.12
CA TYR A 48 8.37 -4.45 -17.16
C TYR A 48 8.81 -4.80 -15.73
N SER A 49 8.62 -6.07 -15.36
CA SER A 49 9.18 -6.59 -14.12
C SER A 49 10.66 -6.91 -14.28
N TYR A 50 11.41 -6.74 -13.20
CA TYR A 50 12.83 -7.06 -13.17
C TYR A 50 13.03 -8.48 -12.59
N PRO A 51 13.77 -9.37 -13.26
CA PRO A 51 13.99 -10.73 -12.77
C PRO A 51 14.58 -10.81 -11.36
N ASP A 52 15.46 -9.87 -11.02
CA ASP A 52 16.10 -9.82 -9.70
C ASP A 52 15.19 -9.26 -8.60
N LEU A 53 14.11 -8.54 -8.97
CA LEU A 53 13.11 -8.04 -8.02
C LEU A 53 11.92 -8.97 -7.85
N ASN A 54 11.85 -10.09 -8.59
CA ASN A 54 10.84 -11.14 -8.42
C ASN A 54 11.10 -12.00 -7.17
N THR A 55 11.08 -11.36 -6.00
CA THR A 55 11.51 -11.92 -4.72
C THR A 55 10.79 -11.23 -3.55
N PHE A 56 10.85 -11.86 -2.38
CA PHE A 56 10.52 -11.28 -1.09
C PHE A 56 11.77 -11.09 -0.19
N ASP A 57 12.98 -11.07 -0.77
CA ASP A 57 14.19 -10.62 -0.07
C ASP A 57 14.01 -9.16 0.36
N SER A 58 13.63 -8.96 1.62
CA SER A 58 13.31 -7.64 2.13
C SER A 58 14.51 -6.69 2.12
N ASP A 59 15.74 -7.21 2.22
CA ASP A 59 16.93 -6.37 2.26
C ASP A 59 17.26 -5.83 0.87
N LEU A 60 17.13 -6.67 -0.17
CA LEU A 60 17.21 -6.24 -1.57
C LEU A 60 16.11 -5.24 -1.94
N LEU A 61 14.86 -5.51 -1.54
CA LEU A 61 13.74 -4.63 -1.84
C LEU A 61 13.88 -3.28 -1.13
N LEU A 62 14.31 -3.27 0.13
CA LEU A 62 14.58 -2.03 0.87
C LEU A 62 15.74 -1.25 0.26
N ALA A 63 16.84 -1.92 -0.12
CA ALA A 63 17.97 -1.30 -0.79
C ALA A 63 17.54 -0.66 -2.13
N THR A 64 16.71 -1.37 -2.90
CA THR A 64 16.17 -0.88 -4.18
C THR A 64 15.25 0.32 -3.97
N LEU A 65 14.32 0.24 -3.00
CA LEU A 65 13.38 1.33 -2.70
C LEU A 65 14.13 2.59 -2.23
N THR A 66 15.15 2.44 -1.39
CA THR A 66 15.92 3.56 -0.82
C THR A 66 17.14 3.97 -1.65
N LEU A 67 17.39 3.29 -2.78
CA LEU A 67 18.58 3.45 -3.62
C LEU A 67 19.91 3.26 -2.88
N ARG A 68 19.90 2.54 -1.75
CA ARG A 68 21.13 2.19 -1.02
C ARG A 68 21.91 1.15 -1.83
N ASN A 69 23.19 1.40 -2.06
CA ASN A 69 24.14 0.55 -2.81
C ASN A 69 24.00 0.50 -4.35
N ILE A 70 23.11 1.30 -4.96
CA ILE A 70 23.13 1.48 -6.40
C ILE A 70 24.30 2.42 -6.73
N LYS A 71 25.35 1.93 -7.39
CA LYS A 71 26.47 2.78 -7.86
C LYS A 71 25.87 3.92 -8.70
N PRO A 72 25.97 5.19 -8.24
CA PRO A 72 25.31 6.29 -8.92
C PRO A 72 26.09 6.60 -10.19
N SER A 73 25.63 6.17 -11.35
CA SER A 73 26.17 6.70 -12.62
C SER A 73 25.69 8.14 -12.89
N LYS A 74 24.75 8.66 -12.08
CA LYS A 74 24.47 10.08 -11.82
C LYS A 74 23.49 10.16 -10.66
N ALA A 75 23.90 10.77 -9.55
CA ALA A 75 23.03 11.01 -8.41
C ALA A 75 21.96 12.04 -8.78
N ILE A 76 20.81 11.55 -9.22
CA ILE A 76 19.56 12.30 -9.22
C ILE A 76 18.53 11.36 -8.62
N SER A 77 17.90 11.75 -7.51
CA SER A 77 16.67 11.09 -7.08
C SER A 77 15.72 11.11 -8.28
N PRO A 78 15.26 9.95 -8.81
CA PRO A 78 14.43 9.93 -10.01
C PRO A 78 13.19 10.82 -9.87
N TRP A 79 12.67 10.93 -8.64
CA TRP A 79 11.50 11.72 -8.30
C TRP A 79 11.76 13.23 -8.21
N ASN A 80 13.02 13.67 -8.15
CA ASN A 80 13.42 15.09 -8.25
C ASN A 80 13.68 15.56 -9.69
N THR A 81 13.60 14.69 -10.69
CA THR A 81 13.54 15.19 -12.07
C THR A 81 12.16 15.75 -12.35
N LYS A 82 12.13 16.94 -12.95
CA LYS A 82 10.97 17.50 -13.65
C LYS A 82 10.51 16.54 -14.76
N LEU A 83 9.91 15.41 -14.39
CA LEU A 83 9.15 14.54 -15.29
C LEU A 83 7.81 15.23 -15.50
N ALA A 84 7.84 16.24 -16.35
CA ALA A 84 6.63 16.88 -16.81
C ALA A 84 5.72 15.81 -17.43
N ASN A 85 4.49 15.81 -16.93
CA ASN A 85 3.25 15.63 -17.66
C ASN A 85 2.64 14.23 -17.91
N PRO A 86 1.30 14.21 -18.13
CA PRO A 86 0.49 13.08 -18.62
C PRO A 86 0.79 12.65 -20.08
N THR A 87 1.97 13.00 -20.62
CA THR A 87 2.27 12.97 -22.07
C THR A 87 3.07 11.76 -22.54
N GLY A 88 2.99 10.61 -21.85
CA GLY A 88 3.57 9.36 -22.37
C GLY A 88 5.11 9.30 -22.40
N LEU A 89 5.80 10.04 -21.53
CA LEU A 89 7.23 9.81 -21.30
C LEU A 89 7.41 8.58 -20.38
N PRO A 90 8.32 7.65 -20.70
CA PRO A 90 8.52 6.44 -19.91
C PRO A 90 9.10 6.79 -18.54
N LEU A 91 8.63 6.08 -17.51
CA LEU A 91 9.27 6.09 -16.20
C LEU A 91 10.74 5.72 -16.36
N THR A 92 11.62 6.43 -15.64
CA THR A 92 13.03 6.02 -15.58
C THR A 92 13.11 4.60 -15.02
N GLU A 93 14.09 3.83 -15.47
CA GLU A 93 14.38 2.48 -14.98
C GLU A 93 14.37 2.43 -13.44
N ILE A 94 15.03 3.40 -12.81
CA ILE A 94 15.14 3.52 -11.35
C ILE A 94 13.75 3.69 -10.69
N ALA A 95 12.89 4.55 -11.23
CA ALA A 95 11.54 4.75 -10.70
C ALA A 95 10.69 3.47 -10.82
N THR A 96 10.79 2.74 -11.94
CA THR A 96 10.10 1.46 -12.14
C THR A 96 10.59 0.41 -11.14
N ARG A 97 11.91 0.33 -10.89
CA ARG A 97 12.49 -0.58 -9.88
C ARG A 97 12.03 -0.26 -8.47
N GLN A 98 12.00 1.03 -8.08
CA GLN A 98 11.48 1.46 -6.79
C GLN A 98 10.00 1.11 -6.62
N LEU A 99 9.22 1.20 -7.69
CA LEU A 99 7.82 0.80 -7.70
C LEU A 99 7.61 -0.68 -7.49
N GLU A 100 8.36 -1.52 -8.21
CA GLU A 100 8.29 -2.96 -8.03
C GLU A 100 8.72 -3.35 -6.62
N ALA A 101 9.76 -2.68 -6.08
CA ALA A 101 10.18 -2.86 -4.69
C ALA A 101 9.09 -2.46 -3.69
N LEU A 102 8.44 -1.30 -3.87
CA LEU A 102 7.29 -0.85 -3.07
C LEU A 102 6.16 -1.88 -3.12
N PHE A 103 5.82 -2.36 -4.32
CA PHE A 103 4.77 -3.35 -4.51
C PHE A 103 5.09 -4.64 -3.75
N ASN A 104 6.27 -5.22 -3.95
CA ASN A 104 6.66 -6.48 -3.34
C ASN A 104 6.78 -6.37 -1.81
N LEU A 105 7.30 -5.26 -1.29
CA LEU A 105 7.32 -4.98 0.15
C LEU A 105 5.91 -4.86 0.73
N SER A 106 5.00 -4.17 0.02
CA SER A 106 3.61 -4.05 0.45
C SER A 106 2.91 -5.42 0.48
N GLN A 107 3.17 -6.29 -0.48
CA GLN A 107 2.60 -7.65 -0.50
C GLN A 107 3.17 -8.52 0.62
N LEU A 108 4.47 -8.42 0.88
CA LEU A 108 5.11 -9.13 1.97
C LEU A 108 4.52 -8.70 3.33
N LEU A 109 4.43 -7.39 3.59
CA LEU A 109 3.81 -6.86 4.81
C LEU A 109 2.36 -7.33 4.97
N PHE A 110 1.59 -7.29 3.88
CA PHE A 110 0.18 -7.68 3.91
C PHE A 110 0.01 -9.17 4.31
N GLY A 111 0.79 -10.06 3.70
CA GLY A 111 0.71 -11.48 4.05
C GLY A 111 1.20 -11.76 5.47
N LEU A 112 2.28 -11.10 5.91
CA LEU A 112 2.77 -11.21 7.29
C LEU A 112 1.72 -10.73 8.31
N ALA A 113 1.07 -9.59 8.07
CA ALA A 113 0.01 -9.06 8.93
C ALA A 113 -1.21 -9.99 9.04
N ARG A 114 -1.38 -10.91 8.08
CA ARG A 114 -2.47 -11.90 8.02
C ARG A 114 -2.05 -13.30 8.44
N ALA A 115 -0.81 -13.49 8.87
CA ALA A 115 -0.21 -14.78 9.14
C ALA A 115 -0.26 -15.75 7.93
N GLU A 116 -0.16 -15.20 6.72
CA GLU A 116 -0.08 -15.96 5.47
C GLU A 116 1.40 -16.28 5.15
N GLN A 117 1.64 -17.43 4.53
CA GLN A 117 2.99 -17.88 4.14
C GLN A 117 3.32 -17.61 2.67
N THR A 118 2.32 -17.18 1.89
CA THR A 118 2.41 -17.01 0.45
C THR A 118 1.81 -15.68 0.05
N ASN A 119 2.40 -15.03 -0.94
CA ASN A 119 1.76 -13.92 -1.64
C ASN A 119 2.31 -13.79 -3.07
N TYR A 120 1.73 -12.90 -3.87
CA TYR A 120 2.16 -12.59 -5.22
C TYR A 120 3.21 -11.49 -5.21
N THR A 121 4.29 -11.68 -5.95
CA THR A 121 5.13 -10.56 -6.38
C THR A 121 4.44 -9.81 -7.53
N PHE A 122 4.99 -8.64 -7.88
CA PHE A 122 4.58 -7.88 -9.05
C PHE A 122 4.64 -8.73 -10.32
N ARG A 123 5.75 -9.46 -10.51
CA ARG A 123 5.94 -10.33 -11.67
C ARG A 123 4.96 -11.49 -11.72
N ASP A 124 4.59 -12.03 -10.55
CA ASP A 124 3.61 -13.11 -10.50
C ASP A 124 2.25 -12.65 -11.05
N LEU A 125 1.81 -11.44 -10.68
CA LEU A 125 0.57 -10.89 -11.23
C LEU A 125 0.70 -10.55 -12.72
N GLN A 126 1.85 -10.01 -13.15
CA GLN A 126 2.07 -9.68 -14.56
C GLN A 126 2.01 -10.91 -15.47
N LEU A 127 2.53 -12.04 -15.00
CA LEU A 127 2.63 -13.29 -15.76
C LEU A 127 1.55 -14.31 -15.38
N SER A 128 0.56 -13.92 -14.57
CA SER A 128 -0.49 -14.80 -14.04
C SER A 128 0.06 -16.08 -13.40
N GLN A 129 1.16 -15.96 -12.64
CA GLN A 129 1.80 -17.06 -11.93
C GLN A 129 1.17 -17.26 -10.53
N PRO A 130 1.24 -18.49 -9.97
CA PRO A 130 0.75 -18.76 -8.62
C PRO A 130 1.55 -17.98 -7.56
N ALA A 131 0.89 -17.70 -6.43
CA ALA A 131 1.53 -17.09 -5.27
C ALA A 131 2.73 -17.93 -4.78
N ARG A 132 3.79 -17.25 -4.35
CA ARG A 132 5.03 -17.88 -3.90
C ARG A 132 5.08 -17.93 -2.39
N ARG A 133 5.68 -19.00 -1.85
CA ARG A 133 6.04 -19.05 -0.44
C ARG A 133 7.14 -18.06 -0.15
N PHE A 134 6.95 -17.27 0.90
CA PHE A 134 7.89 -16.22 1.30
C PHE A 134 9.32 -16.72 1.47
N ARG A 135 9.53 -17.86 2.15
CA ARG A 135 10.87 -18.46 2.32
C ARG A 135 11.51 -18.83 0.99
N GLU A 136 10.76 -19.48 0.11
CA GLU A 136 11.23 -19.94 -1.20
C GLU A 136 11.54 -18.74 -2.13
N ALA A 137 10.81 -17.64 -1.93
CA ALA A 137 11.01 -16.38 -2.63
C ALA A 137 12.09 -15.48 -1.99
N GLY A 138 12.88 -15.95 -1.02
CA GLY A 138 14.04 -15.23 -0.48
C GLY A 138 13.81 -14.48 0.84
N PHE A 139 12.61 -14.54 1.44
CA PHE A 139 12.37 -13.93 2.75
C PHE A 139 12.96 -14.80 3.87
N ASN A 140 14.15 -14.40 4.32
CA ASN A 140 15.02 -15.10 5.26
C ASN A 140 14.84 -14.69 6.74
N LYS A 141 13.84 -13.86 7.06
CA LYS A 141 13.56 -13.41 8.45
C LYS A 141 12.68 -14.38 9.24
N PHE A 142 12.19 -15.44 8.60
CA PHE A 142 11.53 -16.51 9.32
C PHE A 142 12.53 -17.37 10.10
N PRO A 143 12.16 -17.86 11.31
CA PRO A 143 13.02 -18.75 12.06
C PRO A 143 13.25 -20.08 11.30
N ASN A 144 14.51 -20.50 11.19
CA ASN A 144 14.92 -21.74 10.48
C ASN A 144 14.48 -23.04 11.18
N SER A 145 13.95 -22.97 12.40
CA SER A 145 13.52 -24.14 13.18
C SER A 145 12.10 -24.60 12.84
N ASN A 146 11.78 -25.88 13.10
CA ASN A 146 10.42 -26.46 13.08
C ASN A 146 9.45 -25.86 14.13
N LYS A 147 9.77 -24.71 14.71
CA LYS A 147 8.90 -24.01 15.66
C LYS A 147 7.79 -23.28 14.91
N SER A 148 6.66 -23.09 15.60
CA SER A 148 5.59 -22.21 15.14
C SER A 148 6.15 -20.82 14.81
N ILE A 149 5.75 -20.27 13.67
CA ILE A 149 6.16 -18.94 13.23
C ILE A 149 5.29 -17.91 13.96
N ASP A 150 5.94 -17.00 14.68
CA ASP A 150 5.30 -15.77 15.17
C ASP A 150 5.32 -14.72 14.05
N PHE A 151 4.24 -14.67 13.28
CA PHE A 151 4.12 -13.75 12.15
C PHE A 151 4.10 -12.29 12.58
N PHE A 152 3.57 -11.98 13.76
CA PHE A 152 3.52 -10.60 14.24
C PHE A 152 4.90 -10.11 14.65
N ALA A 153 5.70 -10.93 15.32
CA ALA A 153 7.09 -10.59 15.63
C ALA A 153 7.92 -10.36 14.35
N VAL A 154 7.75 -11.24 13.34
CA VAL A 154 8.44 -11.08 12.04
C VAL A 154 7.96 -9.84 11.29
N PHE A 155 6.66 -9.56 11.33
CA PHE A 155 6.08 -8.32 10.80
C PHE A 155 6.67 -7.08 11.47
N GLN A 156 6.75 -7.05 12.80
CA GLN A 156 7.34 -5.96 13.57
C GLN A 156 8.81 -5.74 13.21
N LEU A 157 9.59 -6.82 13.05
CA LEU A 157 10.98 -6.73 12.59
C LEU A 157 11.07 -6.05 11.21
N LEU A 158 10.26 -6.48 10.25
CA LEU A 158 10.23 -5.87 8.92
C LEU A 158 9.81 -4.40 8.95
N VAL A 159 8.80 -4.05 9.74
CA VAL A 159 8.36 -2.65 9.90
C VAL A 159 9.48 -1.78 10.50
N ASN A 160 10.23 -2.32 11.47
CA ASN A 160 11.39 -1.62 12.05
C ASN A 160 12.50 -1.40 11.02
N ASP A 161 12.75 -2.36 10.13
CA ASP A 161 13.74 -2.23 9.06
C ASP A 161 13.31 -1.19 8.00
N ILE A 162 12.02 -1.15 7.67
CA ILE A 162 11.43 -0.12 6.80
C ILE A 162 11.62 1.27 7.44
N LEU A 163 11.37 1.42 8.74
CA LEU A 163 11.57 2.69 9.43
C LEU A 163 13.05 3.11 9.44
N LYS A 164 13.95 2.22 9.85
CA LYS A 164 15.41 2.49 9.95
C LYS A 164 16.08 2.74 8.60
N SER A 165 15.54 2.17 7.53
CA SER A 165 16.07 2.39 6.17
C SER A 165 15.71 3.78 5.60
N GLY A 166 14.80 4.52 6.23
CA GLY A 166 14.27 5.77 5.66
C GLY A 166 13.31 5.53 4.49
N ALA A 167 12.84 4.29 4.30
CA ALA A 167 11.90 3.97 3.23
C ALA A 167 10.56 4.72 3.37
N ILE A 168 10.15 5.06 4.59
CA ILE A 168 8.92 5.84 4.82
C ILE A 168 8.99 7.22 4.13
N ASP A 169 10.14 7.90 4.14
CA ASP A 169 10.33 9.17 3.43
C ASP A 169 10.12 9.01 1.92
N ILE A 170 10.71 7.96 1.34
CA ILE A 170 10.56 7.67 -0.09
C ILE A 170 9.12 7.33 -0.45
N VAL A 171 8.45 6.49 0.34
CA VAL A 171 7.04 6.12 0.14
C VAL A 171 6.13 7.35 0.22
N TYR A 172 6.40 8.26 1.15
CA TYR A 172 5.63 9.50 1.26
C TYR A 172 5.86 10.43 0.07
N MET A 173 7.09 10.52 -0.45
CA MET A 173 7.37 11.24 -1.70
C MET A 173 6.62 10.62 -2.89
N MET A 174 6.60 9.30 -3.00
CA MET A 174 5.88 8.56 -4.05
C MET A 174 4.36 8.75 -3.94
N TYR A 175 3.81 8.75 -2.72
CA TYR A 175 2.39 9.02 -2.47
C TYR A 175 1.96 10.41 -2.96
N LYS A 176 2.82 11.42 -2.77
CA LYS A 176 2.54 12.80 -3.20
C LYS A 176 2.53 12.99 -4.71
N ASP A 177 3.03 12.03 -5.46
CA ASP A 177 3.11 12.13 -6.91
C ASP A 177 1.75 11.81 -7.56
N PRO A 178 1.08 12.79 -8.17
CA PRO A 178 -0.23 12.57 -8.78
C PRO A 178 -0.15 11.85 -10.13
N ARG A 179 1.04 11.64 -10.70
CA ARG A 179 1.22 11.15 -12.07
C ARG A 179 0.88 9.67 -12.24
N ILE A 180 0.90 8.88 -11.17
CA ILE A 180 0.75 7.42 -11.24
C ILE A 180 -0.18 6.92 -10.13
N ARG A 181 -1.45 6.68 -10.47
CA ARG A 181 -2.48 6.25 -9.49
C ARG A 181 -2.12 4.98 -8.73
N CYS A 182 -1.61 3.95 -9.42
CA CYS A 182 -1.22 2.70 -8.77
C CYS A 182 -0.06 2.87 -7.77
N VAL A 183 0.79 3.89 -7.93
CA VAL A 183 1.84 4.23 -6.95
C VAL A 183 1.24 4.78 -5.68
N LYS A 184 0.27 5.68 -5.82
CA LYS A 184 -0.44 6.26 -4.69
C LYS A 184 -1.16 5.17 -3.88
N GLN A 185 -1.88 4.28 -4.56
CA GLN A 185 -2.53 3.13 -3.93
C GLN A 185 -1.52 2.23 -3.20
N LYS A 186 -0.41 1.83 -3.84
CA LYS A 186 0.59 0.95 -3.21
C LYS A 186 1.35 1.63 -2.08
N SER A 187 1.54 2.95 -2.16
CA SER A 187 2.10 3.73 -1.05
C SER A 187 1.16 3.69 0.15
N LEU A 188 -0.15 3.85 -0.08
CA LEU A 188 -1.15 3.75 0.98
C LEU A 188 -1.31 2.33 1.53
N ASP A 189 -1.19 1.29 0.70
CA ASP A 189 -1.17 -0.12 1.16
C ASP A 189 0.01 -0.37 2.11
N LEU A 190 1.21 0.10 1.77
CA LEU A 190 2.37 0.01 2.64
C LEU A 190 2.15 0.81 3.93
N LEU A 191 1.73 2.07 3.80
CA LEU A 191 1.46 2.96 4.95
C LEU A 191 0.41 2.37 5.89
N THR A 192 -0.63 1.73 5.35
CA THR A 192 -1.67 1.03 6.12
C THR A 192 -1.07 -0.09 6.98
N ASN A 193 -0.15 -0.86 6.42
CA ASN A 193 0.48 -1.94 7.16
C ASN A 193 1.40 -1.37 8.25
N VAL A 194 2.36 -0.51 7.90
CA VAL A 194 3.37 -0.02 8.85
C VAL A 194 2.78 0.82 9.99
N THR A 195 1.69 1.56 9.74
CA THR A 195 0.97 2.33 10.79
C THR A 195 0.24 1.45 11.80
N THR A 196 0.23 0.13 11.62
CA THR A 196 -0.20 -0.82 12.67
C THR A 196 0.76 -0.81 13.87
N ILE A 197 2.00 -0.37 13.68
CA ILE A 197 2.98 -0.16 14.74
C ILE A 197 2.91 1.31 15.20
N ASN A 198 2.56 1.51 16.46
CA ASN A 198 2.26 2.84 17.02
C ASN A 198 3.44 3.81 16.89
N GLU A 199 4.67 3.33 17.04
CA GLU A 199 5.90 4.10 16.90
C GLU A 199 6.02 4.69 15.48
N VAL A 200 5.63 3.92 14.45
CA VAL A 200 5.64 4.38 13.06
C VAL A 200 4.50 5.36 12.81
N GLY A 201 3.31 5.11 13.36
CA GLY A 201 2.20 6.06 13.27
C GLY A 201 2.54 7.40 13.90
N TYR A 202 3.19 7.39 15.07
CA TYR A 202 3.67 8.60 15.74
C TYR A 202 4.73 9.32 14.90
N PHE A 203 5.72 8.59 14.38
CA PHE A 203 6.73 9.14 13.47
C PHE A 203 6.10 9.80 12.23
N ILE A 204 5.09 9.18 11.63
CA ILE A 204 4.39 9.74 10.46
C ILE A 204 3.65 11.03 10.82
N LEU A 205 2.95 11.05 11.95
CA LEU A 205 2.24 12.24 12.42
C LEU A 205 3.21 13.40 12.67
N ASP A 206 4.30 13.13 13.39
CA ASP A 206 5.31 14.14 13.76
C ASP A 206 6.05 14.69 12.53
N ARG A 207 6.51 13.81 11.64
CA ARG A 207 7.33 14.21 10.48
C ARG A 207 6.52 14.71 9.29
N TYR A 208 5.29 14.22 9.12
CA TYR A 208 4.40 14.56 8.01
C TYR A 208 3.07 15.08 8.53
N THR A 209 3.13 16.14 9.35
CA THR A 209 1.98 16.77 10.01
C THR A 209 0.80 17.05 9.07
N HIS A 210 1.05 17.45 7.83
CA HIS A 210 0.02 17.71 6.83
C HIS A 210 -0.61 16.46 6.20
N PHE A 211 -0.03 15.27 6.37
CA PHE A 211 -0.53 14.05 5.75
C PHE A 211 -1.94 13.70 6.23
N LEU A 212 -2.22 13.86 7.53
CA LEU A 212 -3.55 13.63 8.10
C LEU A 212 -4.60 14.52 7.44
N ILE A 213 -4.27 15.82 7.27
CA ILE A 213 -5.14 16.80 6.62
C ILE A 213 -5.39 16.41 5.16
N GLN A 214 -4.33 16.02 4.45
CA GLN A 214 -4.42 15.60 3.05
C GLN A 214 -5.32 14.36 2.88
N LEU A 215 -5.25 13.38 3.78
CA LEU A 215 -6.13 12.22 3.75
C LEU A 215 -7.59 12.63 3.96
N ILE A 216 -7.86 13.47 4.97
CA ILE A 216 -9.21 13.90 5.32
C ILE A 216 -9.83 14.71 4.19
N GLN A 217 -9.12 15.73 3.69
CA GLN A 217 -9.57 16.55 2.56
C GLN A 217 -9.75 15.70 1.30
N GLY A 218 -8.81 14.81 1.00
CA GLY A 218 -8.91 13.93 -0.17
C GLY A 218 -10.11 12.99 -0.12
N ILE A 219 -10.47 12.48 1.07
CA ILE A 219 -11.67 11.65 1.26
C ILE A 219 -12.94 12.51 1.15
N ARG A 220 -12.98 13.66 1.83
CA ARG A 220 -14.14 14.56 1.86
C ARG A 220 -14.47 15.13 0.49
N ASP A 221 -13.47 15.60 -0.23
CA ASP A 221 -13.62 16.28 -1.51
C ASP A 221 -13.79 15.29 -2.68
N GLY A 222 -13.79 13.98 -2.40
CA GLY A 222 -13.97 12.94 -3.42
C GLY A 222 -12.77 12.74 -4.35
N HIS A 223 -11.59 13.27 -4.01
CA HIS A 223 -10.37 13.14 -4.81
C HIS A 223 -9.67 11.78 -4.65
N LEU A 224 -10.07 10.96 -3.68
CA LEU A 224 -9.53 9.63 -3.38
C LEU A 224 -10.58 8.56 -3.68
N ILE A 225 -10.98 8.40 -4.95
CA ILE A 225 -12.03 7.44 -5.33
C ILE A 225 -11.50 6.01 -5.27
N GLU A 226 -10.45 5.72 -6.06
CA GLU A 226 -9.84 4.39 -6.14
C GLU A 226 -9.07 4.06 -4.85
N GLU A 227 -8.49 5.07 -4.19
CA GLU A 227 -7.70 4.91 -2.97
C GLU A 227 -8.50 5.15 -1.68
N LYS A 228 -9.84 5.23 -1.75
CA LYS A 228 -10.69 5.56 -0.59
C LYS A 228 -10.46 4.61 0.58
N ILE A 229 -10.49 3.31 0.31
CA ILE A 229 -10.36 2.25 1.33
C ILE A 229 -8.98 2.26 2.01
N PRO A 230 -7.86 2.24 1.27
CA PRO A 230 -6.55 2.30 1.92
C PRO A 230 -6.32 3.65 2.62
N SER A 231 -6.84 4.77 2.09
CA SER A 231 -6.77 6.08 2.75
C SER A 231 -7.50 6.11 4.10
N LEU A 232 -8.72 5.58 4.15
CA LEU A 232 -9.48 5.42 5.41
C LEU A 232 -8.75 4.49 6.39
N SER A 233 -8.12 3.43 5.88
CA SER A 233 -7.39 2.46 6.70
C SER A 233 -6.16 3.07 7.37
N VAL A 234 -5.44 3.95 6.67
CA VAL A 234 -4.37 4.77 7.26
C VAL A 234 -4.94 5.75 8.27
N LEU A 235 -5.99 6.50 7.90
CA LEU A 235 -6.61 7.51 8.76
C LEU A 235 -7.03 6.93 10.12
N ILE A 236 -7.74 5.81 10.13
CA ILE A 236 -8.18 5.14 11.37
C ILE A 236 -7.00 4.79 12.27
N ARG A 237 -5.90 4.27 11.69
CA ARG A 237 -4.70 3.91 12.46
C ARG A 237 -3.99 5.14 13.03
N LEU A 238 -3.90 6.22 12.27
CA LEU A 238 -3.34 7.48 12.76
C LEU A 238 -4.21 8.08 13.87
N CYS A 239 -5.54 8.05 13.74
CA CYS A 239 -6.47 8.48 14.79
C CYS A 239 -6.30 7.64 16.06
N LYS A 240 -6.15 6.32 15.93
CA LYS A 240 -5.85 5.45 17.08
C LYS A 240 -4.59 5.91 17.81
N VAL A 241 -3.50 6.21 17.08
CA VAL A 241 -2.25 6.71 17.67
C VAL A 241 -2.44 8.06 18.35
N ILE A 242 -3.18 8.99 17.74
CA ILE A 242 -3.52 10.30 18.34
C ILE A 242 -4.20 10.10 19.70
N VAL A 243 -5.17 9.17 19.76
CA VAL A 243 -5.91 8.86 20.99
C VAL A 243 -5.01 8.20 22.03
N GLU A 244 -4.28 7.15 21.66
CA GLU A 244 -3.44 6.39 22.60
C GLU A 244 -2.26 7.20 23.14
N LYS A 245 -1.74 8.15 22.35
CA LYS A 245 -0.62 9.02 22.75
C LYS A 245 -1.06 10.39 23.27
N ASN A 246 -2.37 10.64 23.36
CA ASN A 246 -2.95 11.90 23.81
C ASN A 246 -2.38 13.13 23.09
N LEU A 247 -2.35 13.11 21.75
CA LEU A 247 -1.77 14.18 20.93
C LEU A 247 -2.76 15.33 20.73
N LEU A 248 -2.93 16.14 21.78
CA LEU A 248 -3.93 17.22 21.89
C LEU A 248 -3.95 18.21 20.70
N SER A 249 -2.80 18.51 20.09
CA SER A 249 -2.74 19.39 18.91
C SER A 249 -3.52 18.84 17.71
N TYR A 250 -3.54 17.52 17.51
CA TYR A 250 -4.29 16.90 16.41
C TYR A 250 -5.78 16.82 16.70
N TYR A 251 -6.20 16.73 17.97
CA TYR A 251 -7.61 16.82 18.33
C TYR A 251 -8.21 18.17 17.92
N GLN A 252 -7.50 19.26 18.24
CA GLN A 252 -7.96 20.60 17.87
C GLN A 252 -8.10 20.72 16.35
N HIS A 253 -7.10 20.25 15.59
CA HIS A 253 -7.18 20.24 14.14
C HIS A 253 -8.34 19.40 13.59
N LEU A 254 -8.63 18.22 14.17
CA LEU A 254 -9.75 17.39 13.74
C LEU A 254 -11.11 18.04 14.03
N ILE A 255 -11.23 18.78 15.13
CA ILE A 255 -12.44 19.55 15.48
C ILE A 255 -12.61 20.73 14.53
N ASP A 256 -11.54 21.47 14.22
CA ASP A 256 -11.57 22.65 13.34
C ASP A 256 -11.91 22.32 11.87
N MET A 257 -11.85 21.04 11.48
CA MET A 257 -12.17 20.57 10.12
C MET A 257 -13.63 20.08 9.94
N GLN A 258 -14.43 20.07 11.01
CA GLN A 258 -15.88 19.79 10.96
C GLN A 258 -16.64 20.95 10.33
#